data_AF-A0A3D2VES2-F1
#
_entry.id   AF-A0A3D2VES2-F1
#
_cell.length_a   1.000
_cell.length_b   1.000
_cell.length_c   1.000
_cell.angle_alpha   90.00
_cell.angle_beta   90.00
_cell.angle_gamma   90.00
#
_symmetry.space_group_name_H-M   'P 1'
#
loop_
_entity.id
_entity.type
_entity.pdbx_description
1 polymer ?
#
loop_
_entity_poly.entity_id
_entity_poly.type
_entity_poly.pdbx_seq_one_letter_code
_entity_poly.pdbx_strand_id
1 'polypeptide(L)'
;MDPDHHVSRRAVDGRTGRILGRRLVAFRCAAKCLMRQSSAEFRQLLFKAGRGAGLPLGLAEDLVTPICWLQVCGFPGDAEALNALTALDEGRTAHKFPDLTVLAHGTNGTGSRLSAIYLAAVGCDALQMGWPHQDEEIGFFEVDSSLLLAAALVLAHRRLKTGLSLRVETKSYVLSNTPGGEVRCVEKECIRESISVRSIADVQLGLAKDLTDSASGVLLLDSVKEEKYHHICETDGLCANPDSIHGLQSLADRLLVPESDRSLKFGAGAGIVDSD
;
A
#
# COMPACT_ATOMS: atom_id res chain seq x y z
N MET A 1 -1.89 72.19 17.48
CA MET A 1 -2.75 72.44 18.65
C MET A 1 -3.92 71.48 18.52
N ASP A 2 -3.93 70.47 19.39
CA ASP A 2 -5.00 69.48 19.68
C ASP A 2 -6.26 70.20 20.27
N PRO A 3 -7.47 69.61 20.45
CA PRO A 3 -7.65 68.28 21.09
C PRO A 3 -8.90 67.41 20.74
N ASP A 4 -8.76 66.12 21.12
CA ASP A 4 -9.74 65.19 21.72
C ASP A 4 -10.73 64.30 20.91
N HIS A 5 -10.24 63.06 20.73
CA HIS A 5 -10.86 61.73 20.86
C HIS A 5 -12.30 61.53 21.40
N HIS A 6 -13.01 60.55 20.80
CA HIS A 6 -13.51 59.36 21.52
C HIS A 6 -13.73 58.14 20.58
N VAL A 7 -13.59 56.96 21.20
CA VAL A 7 -13.46 55.59 20.68
C VAL A 7 -14.84 54.93 20.40
N SER A 8 -14.98 54.00 19.45
CA SER A 8 -15.43 52.60 19.67
C SER A 8 -15.82 51.83 18.40
N ARG A 9 -15.83 50.50 18.56
CA ARG A 9 -15.65 49.39 17.62
C ARG A 9 -16.95 48.84 17.00
N ARG A 10 -16.75 48.13 15.87
CA ARG A 10 -17.50 46.95 15.32
C ARG A 10 -18.90 47.16 14.74
N ALA A 11 -19.06 46.81 13.45
CA ALA A 11 -19.53 45.51 12.96
C ALA A 11 -20.09 45.71 11.53
N VAL A 12 -19.50 45.08 10.51
CA VAL A 12 -20.17 44.91 9.22
C VAL A 12 -20.43 43.43 9.05
N ASP A 13 -21.70 43.08 9.23
CA ASP A 13 -22.26 41.77 8.99
C ASP A 13 -22.32 41.43 7.50
N GLY A 14 -22.07 40.16 7.20
CA GLY A 14 -22.96 39.40 6.31
C GLY A 14 -22.72 39.49 4.81
N ARG A 15 -21.59 38.93 4.33
CA ARG A 15 -21.58 38.25 3.03
C ARG A 15 -20.99 36.86 3.16
N THR A 16 -21.88 35.90 3.39
CA THR A 16 -21.67 34.47 3.14
C THR A 16 -21.35 34.25 1.66
N GLY A 17 -20.07 34.38 1.31
CA GLY A 17 -19.53 33.84 0.08
C GLY A 17 -19.48 32.31 0.20
N ARG A 18 -20.47 31.63 -0.39
CA ARG A 18 -20.40 30.20 -0.69
C ARG A 18 -19.20 29.97 -1.61
N ILE A 19 -18.06 29.64 -1.03
CA ILE A 19 -16.96 29.04 -1.78
C ILE A 19 -17.41 27.59 -2.03
N LEU A 20 -17.94 27.35 -3.23
CA LEU A 20 -18.09 26.00 -3.75
C LEU A 20 -16.71 25.34 -3.74
N GLY A 21 -16.47 24.51 -2.72
CA GLY A 21 -15.37 23.57 -2.70
C GLY A 21 -15.44 22.71 -3.95
N ARG A 22 -14.51 22.93 -4.87
CA ARG A 22 -14.31 22.09 -6.04
C ARG A 22 -14.08 20.67 -5.55
N ARG A 23 -14.98 19.78 -5.96
CA ARG A 23 -14.92 18.32 -5.82
C ARG A 23 -13.48 17.82 -5.94
N LEU A 24 -12.98 17.22 -4.85
CA LEU A 24 -11.97 16.18 -4.97
C LEU A 24 -12.43 15.20 -6.03
N VAL A 25 -11.53 14.85 -6.95
CA VAL A 25 -11.74 13.79 -7.94
C VAL A 25 -11.85 12.49 -7.14
N ALA A 26 -13.08 12.17 -6.74
CA ALA A 26 -13.43 10.89 -6.19
C ALA A 26 -13.12 9.85 -7.25
N PHE A 27 -12.27 8.89 -6.90
CA PHE A 27 -12.23 7.61 -7.59
C PHE A 27 -13.68 7.15 -7.81
N ARG A 28 -14.02 6.88 -9.08
CA ARG A 28 -15.33 6.30 -9.44
C ARG A 28 -15.37 4.84 -8.98
N CYS A 29 -15.43 4.64 -7.67
CA CYS A 29 -16.21 3.56 -7.11
C CYS A 29 -17.59 4.16 -6.79
N ALA A 30 -18.66 3.45 -7.13
CA ALA A 30 -20.01 3.78 -6.67
C ALA A 30 -19.96 4.16 -5.18
N ALA A 31 -20.78 5.12 -4.75
CA ALA A 31 -20.82 5.67 -3.38
C ALA A 31 -20.83 4.58 -2.30
N LYS A 32 -19.66 4.02 -1.98
CA LYS A 32 -19.41 3.11 -0.89
C LYS A 32 -19.13 3.99 0.31
N CYS A 33 -19.83 3.73 1.41
CA CYS A 33 -19.63 4.42 2.67
C CYS A 33 -18.17 4.19 3.09
N LEU A 34 -17.29 5.17 2.91
CA LEU A 34 -15.93 5.09 3.41
C LEU A 34 -15.96 5.33 4.92
N MET A 35 -15.23 4.52 5.66
CA MET A 35 -15.06 4.77 7.09
C MET A 35 -13.70 5.40 7.39
N ARG A 36 -13.65 6.18 8.47
CA ARG A 36 -12.40 6.74 8.99
C ARG A 36 -11.86 5.82 10.08
N GLN A 37 -10.58 5.50 9.99
CA GLN A 37 -9.86 4.72 10.99
C GLN A 37 -8.50 5.36 11.26
N SER A 38 -8.00 5.22 12.48
CA SER A 38 -6.64 5.67 12.76
C SER A 38 -5.64 4.80 11.98
N SER A 39 -4.51 5.41 11.58
CA SER A 39 -3.44 4.66 10.91
C SER A 39 -2.84 3.57 11.81
N ALA A 40 -2.82 3.79 13.12
CA ALA A 40 -2.34 2.81 14.10
C ALA A 40 -3.23 1.56 14.17
N GLU A 41 -4.55 1.74 14.25
CA GLU A 41 -5.49 0.61 14.27
C GLU A 41 -5.46 -0.17 12.95
N PHE A 42 -5.36 0.53 11.82
CA PHE A 42 -5.24 -0.12 10.52
C PHE A 42 -3.96 -0.95 10.39
N ARG A 43 -2.81 -0.43 10.85
CA ARG A 43 -1.54 -1.18 10.92
C ARG A 43 -1.66 -2.43 11.77
N GLN A 44 -2.24 -2.32 12.95
CA GLN A 44 -2.44 -3.46 13.85
C GLN A 44 -3.39 -4.50 13.25
N LEU A 45 -4.46 -4.04 12.61
CA LEU A 45 -5.39 -4.92 11.90
C LEU A 45 -4.68 -5.69 10.78
N LEU A 46 -3.92 -5.01 9.94
CA LEU A 46 -3.15 -5.64 8.85
C LEU A 46 -2.16 -6.67 9.37
N PHE A 47 -1.40 -6.33 10.41
CA PHE A 47 -0.47 -7.26 11.05
C PHE A 47 -1.19 -8.52 11.54
N LYS A 48 -2.30 -8.34 12.28
CA LYS A 48 -3.09 -9.47 12.80
C LYS A 48 -3.73 -10.30 11.68
N ALA A 49 -4.27 -9.65 10.66
CA ALA A 49 -4.84 -10.31 9.48
C ALA A 49 -3.77 -11.15 8.76
N GLY A 50 -2.56 -10.60 8.58
CA GLY A 50 -1.43 -11.34 8.02
C GLY A 50 -1.08 -12.59 8.80
N ARG A 51 -0.99 -12.47 10.13
CA ARG A 51 -0.76 -13.61 11.03
C ARG A 51 -1.90 -14.63 10.97
N GLY A 52 -3.15 -14.17 10.93
CA GLY A 52 -4.34 -15.02 10.83
C GLY A 52 -4.48 -15.74 9.49
N ALA A 53 -3.92 -15.19 8.41
CA ALA A 53 -3.77 -15.83 7.09
C ALA A 53 -2.54 -16.76 6.99
N GLY A 54 -1.82 -16.98 8.10
CA GLY A 54 -0.70 -17.91 8.18
C GLY A 54 0.67 -17.34 7.82
N LEU A 55 0.82 -16.02 7.60
CA LEU A 55 2.14 -15.43 7.34
C LEU A 55 3.07 -15.59 8.53
N PRO A 56 4.36 -15.92 8.33
CA PRO A 56 5.42 -15.77 9.34
C PRO A 56 5.47 -14.35 9.90
N LEU A 57 5.98 -14.20 11.13
CA LEU A 57 6.01 -12.92 11.85
C LEU A 57 6.64 -11.80 11.01
N GLY A 58 7.85 -12.02 10.47
CA GLY A 58 8.55 -11.01 9.66
C GLY A 58 7.75 -10.57 8.43
N LEU A 59 7.16 -11.51 7.68
CA LEU A 59 6.35 -11.17 6.51
C LEU A 59 5.06 -10.42 6.87
N ALA A 60 4.46 -10.72 8.01
CA ALA A 60 3.31 -9.98 8.50
C ALA A 60 3.67 -8.54 8.88
N GLU A 61 4.87 -8.29 9.40
CA GLU A 61 5.38 -6.94 9.70
C GLU A 61 5.75 -6.18 8.42
N ASP A 62 6.44 -6.83 7.49
CA ASP A 62 6.89 -6.24 6.24
C ASP A 62 5.73 -5.82 5.34
N LEU A 63 4.61 -6.55 5.36
CA LEU A 63 3.39 -6.23 4.63
C LEU A 63 2.77 -4.87 5.03
N VAL A 64 2.89 -4.49 6.30
CA VAL A 64 2.14 -3.35 6.87
C VAL A 64 2.54 -2.03 6.21
N THR A 65 3.84 -1.81 6.01
CA THR A 65 4.38 -0.54 5.50
C THR A 65 3.86 -0.20 4.10
N PRO A 66 4.02 -1.06 3.06
CA PRO A 66 3.57 -0.74 1.72
C PRO A 66 2.05 -0.59 1.62
N ILE A 67 1.27 -1.43 2.31
CA ILE A 67 -0.19 -1.31 2.30
C ILE A 67 -0.65 -0.01 2.95
N CYS A 68 -0.10 0.34 4.11
CA CYS A 68 -0.46 1.59 4.76
C CYS A 68 -0.09 2.79 3.91
N TRP A 69 1.08 2.77 3.26
CA TRP A 69 1.49 3.85 2.37
C TRP A 69 0.53 3.99 1.18
N LEU A 70 0.13 2.88 0.56
CA LEU A 70 -0.88 2.89 -0.50
C LEU A 70 -2.19 3.52 0.00
N GLN A 71 -2.68 3.08 1.16
CA GLN A 71 -3.92 3.59 1.74
C GLN A 71 -3.86 5.09 2.03
N VAL A 72 -2.76 5.55 2.63
CA VAL A 72 -2.53 6.97 2.93
C VAL A 72 -2.53 7.78 1.66
N CYS A 73 -1.83 7.31 0.62
CA CYS A 73 -1.71 8.01 -0.66
C CYS A 73 -2.97 7.92 -1.55
N GLY A 74 -4.09 7.41 -1.01
CA GLY A 74 -5.38 7.35 -1.71
C GLY A 74 -5.56 6.17 -2.65
N PHE A 75 -4.65 5.18 -2.61
CA PHE A 75 -4.80 3.92 -3.32
C PHE A 75 -5.57 2.89 -2.46
N PRO A 76 -6.17 1.86 -3.05
CA PRO A 76 -7.00 0.89 -2.32
C PRO A 76 -6.16 -0.17 -1.59
N GLY A 77 -5.27 0.26 -0.68
CA GLY A 77 -4.36 -0.62 0.05
C GLY A 77 -5.07 -1.71 0.84
N ASP A 78 -6.20 -1.40 1.47
CA ASP A 78 -7.07 -2.32 2.19
C ASP A 78 -7.58 -3.48 1.31
N ALA A 79 -8.02 -3.17 0.10
CA ALA A 79 -8.46 -4.16 -0.87
C ALA A 79 -7.30 -5.00 -1.39
N GLU A 80 -6.14 -4.39 -1.68
CA GLU A 80 -4.93 -5.12 -2.09
C GLU A 80 -4.48 -6.10 -1.00
N ALA A 81 -4.47 -5.66 0.25
CA ALA A 81 -4.12 -6.50 1.40
C ALA A 81 -5.11 -7.66 1.56
N LEU A 82 -6.42 -7.38 1.55
CA LEU A 82 -7.42 -8.43 1.68
C LEU A 82 -7.30 -9.45 0.55
N ASN A 83 -7.13 -9.01 -0.69
CA ASN A 83 -7.00 -9.90 -1.85
C ASN A 83 -5.76 -10.80 -1.74
N ALA A 84 -4.59 -10.24 -1.41
CA ALA A 84 -3.34 -10.99 -1.28
C ALA A 84 -3.40 -11.99 -0.11
N LEU A 85 -3.89 -11.57 1.05
CA LEU A 85 -4.01 -12.43 2.22
C LEU A 85 -5.03 -13.55 2.00
N THR A 86 -6.17 -13.25 1.37
CA THR A 86 -7.17 -14.27 1.04
C THR A 86 -6.64 -15.24 -0.01
N ALA A 87 -5.85 -14.78 -0.99
CA ALA A 87 -5.22 -15.67 -1.96
C ALA A 87 -4.22 -16.66 -1.31
N LEU A 88 -3.46 -16.21 -0.31
CA LEU A 88 -2.60 -17.08 0.48
C LEU A 88 -3.40 -18.05 1.36
N ASP A 89 -4.44 -17.55 2.02
CA ASP A 89 -5.29 -18.34 2.92
C ASP A 89 -5.99 -19.50 2.19
N GLU A 90 -6.53 -19.22 1.01
CA GLU A 90 -7.19 -20.21 0.17
C GLU A 90 -6.22 -21.09 -0.64
N GLY A 91 -4.91 -20.90 -0.50
CA GLY A 91 -3.90 -21.66 -1.23
C GLY A 91 -3.84 -21.37 -2.73
N ARG A 92 -4.38 -20.24 -3.19
CA ARG A 92 -4.27 -19.78 -4.60
C ARG A 92 -2.85 -19.31 -4.95
N THR A 93 -2.09 -18.92 -3.95
CA THR A 93 -0.68 -18.52 -4.07
C THR A 93 0.17 -19.33 -3.08
N ALA A 94 1.40 -19.64 -3.46
CA ALA A 94 2.28 -20.45 -2.60
C ALA A 94 2.86 -19.66 -1.43
N HIS A 95 2.94 -20.31 -0.26
CA HIS A 95 3.69 -19.84 0.92
C HIS A 95 5.20 -20.11 0.75
N LYS A 96 5.79 -19.61 -0.34
CA LYS A 96 7.17 -19.93 -0.73
C LYS A 96 7.86 -18.70 -1.31
N PHE A 97 9.11 -18.49 -0.90
CA PHE A 97 9.99 -17.50 -1.52
C PHE A 97 10.31 -17.90 -2.96
N PRO A 98 9.99 -17.04 -3.95
CA PRO A 98 10.34 -17.29 -5.33
C PRO A 98 11.85 -17.14 -5.56
N ASP A 99 12.38 -17.90 -6.52
CA ASP A 99 13.75 -17.70 -7.01
C ASP A 99 13.76 -16.64 -8.11
N LEU A 100 14.27 -15.45 -7.80
CA LEU A 100 14.33 -14.33 -8.73
C LEU A 100 15.18 -14.63 -9.97
N THR A 101 16.20 -15.49 -9.85
CA THR A 101 17.05 -15.85 -11.00
C THR A 101 16.26 -16.69 -12.01
N VAL A 102 15.39 -17.58 -11.53
CA VAL A 102 14.51 -18.38 -12.40
C VAL A 102 13.40 -17.52 -13.01
N LEU A 103 12.82 -16.62 -12.22
CA LEU A 103 11.75 -15.71 -12.67
C LEU A 103 12.23 -14.69 -13.70
N ALA A 104 13.45 -14.15 -13.54
CA ALA A 104 14.04 -13.20 -14.50
C ALA A 104 14.13 -13.77 -15.93
N HIS A 105 14.24 -15.10 -16.07
CA HIS A 105 14.33 -15.78 -17.36
C HIS A 105 12.97 -16.26 -17.91
N GLY A 106 11.85 -15.78 -17.33
CA GLY A 106 10.51 -15.94 -17.91
C GLY A 106 9.89 -17.33 -17.81
N THR A 107 10.34 -18.16 -16.85
CA THR A 107 9.74 -19.49 -16.63
C THR A 107 9.07 -19.57 -15.26
N ASN A 108 7.76 -19.26 -15.21
CA ASN A 108 6.93 -19.72 -14.10
C ASN A 108 6.75 -21.24 -14.26
N GLY A 109 7.62 -22.03 -13.63
CA GLY A 109 7.63 -23.50 -13.75
C GLY A 109 6.38 -24.21 -13.21
N THR A 110 5.44 -23.49 -12.62
CA THR A 110 4.21 -24.02 -12.03
C THR A 110 3.09 -23.00 -12.23
N GLY A 111 1.95 -23.38 -12.80
CA GLY A 111 0.80 -22.49 -13.06
C GLY A 111 0.05 -21.99 -11.83
N SER A 112 0.76 -21.69 -10.74
CA SER A 112 0.24 -21.05 -9.54
C SER A 112 0.69 -19.59 -9.50
N ARG A 113 -0.26 -18.71 -9.19
CA ARG A 113 -0.06 -17.26 -9.07
C ARG A 113 1.05 -16.95 -8.04
N LEU A 114 1.93 -16.01 -8.36
CA LEU A 114 2.99 -15.52 -7.47
C LEU A 114 2.38 -14.68 -6.35
N SER A 115 2.77 -14.98 -5.10
CA SER A 115 2.41 -14.15 -3.96
C SER A 115 3.25 -12.88 -3.96
N ALA A 116 2.61 -11.71 -4.07
CA ALA A 116 3.26 -10.41 -3.97
C ALA A 116 3.90 -10.21 -2.61
N ILE A 117 3.39 -10.84 -1.54
CA ILE A 117 3.95 -10.73 -0.18
C ILE A 117 5.33 -11.39 -0.13
N TYR A 118 5.43 -12.65 -0.57
CA TYR A 118 6.70 -13.36 -0.62
C TYR A 118 7.65 -12.77 -1.66
N LEU A 119 7.13 -12.38 -2.82
CA LEU A 119 7.93 -11.77 -3.88
C LEU A 119 8.47 -10.39 -3.46
N ALA A 120 7.68 -9.59 -2.74
CA ALA A 120 8.13 -8.31 -2.20
C ALA A 120 9.28 -8.50 -1.23
N ALA A 121 9.21 -9.48 -0.31
CA ALA A 121 10.29 -9.75 0.63
C ALA A 121 11.61 -10.08 -0.08
N VAL A 122 11.59 -11.07 -1.00
CA VAL A 122 12.80 -11.43 -1.76
C VAL A 122 13.30 -10.26 -2.62
N GLY A 123 12.39 -9.51 -3.25
CA GLY A 123 12.74 -8.35 -4.05
C GLY A 123 13.37 -7.22 -3.23
N CYS A 124 12.88 -6.95 -2.02
CA CYS A 124 13.45 -5.95 -1.13
C CYS A 124 14.87 -6.33 -0.66
N ASP A 125 15.11 -7.62 -0.39
CA ASP A 125 16.45 -8.12 -0.07
C ASP A 125 17.37 -8.06 -1.29
N ALA A 126 16.88 -8.44 -2.47
CA ALA A 126 17.65 -8.39 -3.71
C ALA A 126 18.05 -6.95 -4.10
N LEU A 127 17.16 -5.97 -3.87
CA LEU A 127 17.48 -4.55 -4.07
C LEU A 127 18.69 -4.10 -3.23
N GLN A 128 18.84 -4.60 -2.00
CA GLN A 128 20.00 -4.31 -1.16
C GLN A 128 21.30 -4.89 -1.75
N MET A 129 21.19 -5.96 -2.52
CA MET A 129 22.30 -6.62 -3.21
C MET A 129 22.60 -6.04 -4.60
N GLY A 130 21.91 -4.96 -5.00
CA GLY A 130 22.11 -4.29 -6.28
C GLY A 130 21.38 -4.96 -7.45
N TRP A 131 20.32 -5.72 -7.19
CA TRP A 131 19.42 -6.28 -8.19
C TRP A 131 18.16 -5.41 -8.35
N PRO A 132 17.61 -5.23 -9.57
CA PRO A 132 18.14 -5.69 -10.85
C PRO A 132 19.40 -4.90 -11.25
N HIS A 133 20.18 -5.42 -12.19
CA HIS A 133 21.33 -4.67 -12.69
C HIS A 133 20.89 -3.40 -13.43
N GLN A 134 21.79 -2.42 -13.53
CA GLN A 134 21.49 -1.18 -14.26
C GLN A 134 21.14 -1.51 -15.71
N ASP A 135 20.08 -0.88 -16.20
CA ASP A 135 19.55 -1.02 -17.56
C ASP A 135 19.00 -2.44 -17.89
N GLU A 136 18.81 -3.29 -16.87
CA GLU A 136 18.12 -4.56 -16.96
C GLU A 136 16.61 -4.38 -16.65
N GLU A 137 15.76 -5.03 -17.45
CA GLU A 137 14.32 -5.08 -17.23
C GLU A 137 13.89 -6.49 -16.80
N ILE A 138 13.15 -6.58 -15.69
CA ILE A 138 12.63 -7.83 -15.15
C ILE A 138 11.10 -7.83 -15.23
N GLY A 139 10.53 -8.89 -15.80
CA GLY A 139 9.08 -9.09 -15.85
C GLY A 139 8.61 -10.17 -14.87
N PHE A 140 7.54 -9.88 -14.14
CA PHE A 140 6.81 -10.84 -13.33
C PHE A 140 5.42 -11.10 -13.90
N PHE A 141 5.04 -12.37 -13.95
CA PHE A 141 3.75 -12.82 -14.48
C PHE A 141 2.92 -13.47 -13.38
N GLU A 142 1.61 -13.32 -13.48
CA GLU A 142 0.63 -13.89 -12.57
C GLU A 142 0.88 -13.46 -11.12
N VAL A 143 1.02 -12.16 -10.85
CA VAL A 143 1.19 -11.63 -9.49
C VAL A 143 -0.18 -11.41 -8.85
N ASP A 144 -0.39 -11.81 -7.60
CA ASP A 144 -1.67 -11.65 -6.88
C ASP A 144 -2.07 -10.18 -6.65
N SER A 145 -1.10 -9.33 -6.33
CA SER A 145 -1.24 -7.89 -6.18
C SER A 145 -0.02 -7.16 -6.75
N SER A 146 -0.14 -6.67 -7.98
CA SER A 146 0.90 -5.86 -8.65
C SER A 146 1.19 -4.55 -7.90
N LEU A 147 0.16 -3.93 -7.32
CA LEU A 147 0.29 -2.64 -6.65
C LEU A 147 0.99 -2.76 -5.29
N LEU A 148 0.71 -3.83 -4.52
CA LEU A 148 1.46 -4.16 -3.31
C LEU A 148 2.93 -4.37 -3.62
N LEU A 149 3.24 -5.20 -4.63
CA LEU A 149 4.63 -5.47 -5.03
C LEU A 149 5.34 -4.17 -5.43
N ALA A 150 4.70 -3.36 -6.28
CA ALA A 150 5.28 -2.10 -6.73
C ALA A 150 5.54 -1.12 -5.58
N ALA A 151 4.59 -0.98 -4.65
CA ALA A 151 4.78 -0.15 -3.46
C ALA A 151 5.94 -0.67 -2.61
N ALA A 152 5.99 -1.97 -2.30
CA ALA A 152 7.06 -2.53 -1.47
C ALA A 152 8.45 -2.25 -2.05
N LEU A 153 8.66 -2.52 -3.34
CA LEU A 153 9.95 -2.33 -4.01
C LEU A 153 10.37 -0.85 -4.06
N VAL A 154 9.45 0.06 -4.40
CA VAL A 154 9.75 1.50 -4.49
C VAL A 154 10.07 2.09 -3.11
N LEU A 155 9.32 1.69 -2.08
CA LEU A 155 9.57 2.17 -0.71
C LEU A 155 10.86 1.58 -0.12
N ALA A 156 11.22 0.34 -0.47
CA ALA A 156 12.49 -0.27 -0.10
C ALA A 156 13.66 0.42 -0.79
N HIS A 157 13.58 0.61 -2.12
CA HIS A 157 14.62 1.29 -2.89
C HIS A 157 14.87 2.72 -2.40
N ARG A 158 13.81 3.46 -2.07
CA ARG A 158 13.91 4.80 -1.45
C ARG A 158 14.81 4.84 -0.21
N ARG A 159 14.88 3.76 0.57
CA ARG A 159 15.72 3.68 1.77
C ARG A 159 17.20 3.46 1.45
N LEU A 160 17.52 2.91 0.27
CA LEU A 160 18.88 2.60 -0.15
C LEU A 160 19.69 3.84 -0.54
N LYS A 161 19.02 4.95 -0.90
CA LYS A 161 19.66 6.23 -1.27
C LYS A 161 20.77 6.06 -2.31
N THR A 162 20.49 5.25 -3.34
CA THR A 162 21.41 5.02 -4.45
C THR A 162 21.39 6.20 -5.41
N GLY A 163 22.40 6.30 -6.28
CA GLY A 163 22.41 7.25 -7.41
C GLY A 163 21.53 6.80 -8.59
N LEU A 164 20.69 5.79 -8.39
CA LEU A 164 19.85 5.18 -9.42
C LEU A 164 18.39 5.46 -9.11
N SER A 165 17.56 5.39 -10.15
CA SER A 165 16.11 5.48 -10.05
C SER A 165 15.52 4.10 -10.29
N LEU A 166 14.53 3.72 -9.48
CA LEU A 166 13.75 2.49 -9.69
C LEU A 166 12.44 2.83 -10.40
N ARG A 167 12.05 2.04 -11.40
CA ARG A 167 10.74 2.08 -12.05
C ARG A 167 10.07 0.72 -11.90
N VAL A 168 8.84 0.74 -11.42
CA VAL A 168 7.96 -0.42 -11.36
C VAL A 168 6.69 -0.11 -12.12
N GLU A 169 6.52 -0.76 -13.26
CA GLU A 169 5.36 -0.63 -14.11
C GLU A 169 4.41 -1.79 -13.86
N THR A 170 3.15 -1.47 -13.63
CA THR A 170 2.04 -2.41 -13.53
C THR A 170 1.11 -2.20 -14.73
N LYS A 171 0.05 -3.00 -14.81
CA LYS A 171 -0.99 -2.80 -15.83
C LYS A 171 -1.57 -1.38 -15.86
N SER A 172 -1.80 -0.78 -14.68
CA SER A 172 -2.51 0.51 -14.56
C SER A 172 -1.63 1.67 -14.13
N TYR A 173 -0.51 1.40 -13.46
CA TYR A 173 0.31 2.42 -12.82
C TYR A 173 1.79 2.23 -13.12
N VAL A 174 2.52 3.34 -13.22
CA VAL A 174 3.98 3.37 -13.14
C VAL A 174 4.34 4.05 -11.83
N LEU A 175 4.97 3.30 -10.93
CA LEU A 175 5.54 3.82 -9.70
C LEU A 175 7.05 3.97 -9.89
N SER A 176 7.61 5.09 -9.47
CA SER A 176 9.05 5.30 -9.55
C SER A 176 9.58 5.96 -8.29
N ASN A 177 10.85 5.71 -8.00
CA ASN A 177 11.61 6.43 -6.99
C ASN A 177 12.83 7.08 -7.63
N THR A 178 13.03 8.37 -7.37
CA THR A 178 14.21 9.12 -7.81
C THR A 178 15.37 8.97 -6.81
N PRO A 179 16.62 9.31 -7.19
CA PRO A 179 17.77 9.23 -6.30
C PRO A 179 17.62 10.16 -5.08
N GLY A 180 16.79 11.20 -5.20
CA GLY A 180 16.44 12.11 -4.11
C GLY A 180 15.43 11.54 -3.10
N GLY A 181 14.95 10.31 -3.30
CA GLY A 181 13.97 9.68 -2.42
C GLY A 181 12.52 10.06 -2.69
N GLU A 182 12.25 10.89 -3.71
CA GLU A 182 10.88 11.20 -4.13
C GLU A 182 10.24 9.95 -4.74
N VAL A 183 8.99 9.66 -4.35
CA VAL A 183 8.17 8.64 -5.00
C VAL A 183 7.16 9.32 -5.91
N ARG A 184 7.01 8.81 -7.12
CA ARG A 184 6.00 9.26 -8.09
C ARG A 184 5.11 8.11 -8.50
N CYS A 185 3.85 8.41 -8.78
CA CYS A 185 2.90 7.47 -9.35
C CYS A 185 2.12 8.12 -10.49
N VAL A 186 2.20 7.51 -11.67
CA VAL A 186 1.48 7.91 -12.89
C VAL A 186 0.49 6.83 -13.26
N GLU A 187 -0.78 7.19 -13.44
CA GLU A 187 -1.79 6.32 -14.03
C GLU A 187 -1.62 6.29 -15.55
N LYS A 188 -1.46 5.09 -16.12
CA LYS A 188 -1.25 4.90 -17.55
C LYS A 188 -2.51 5.26 -18.32
N GLU A 189 -2.36 6.01 -19.42
CA GLU A 189 -3.45 6.13 -20.37
C GLU A 189 -3.77 4.76 -20.97
N CYS A 190 -5.05 4.39 -20.96
CA CYS A 190 -5.50 3.13 -21.54
C CYS A 190 -5.46 3.26 -23.07
N ILE A 191 -4.29 3.00 -23.66
CA ILE A 191 -4.16 2.96 -25.12
C ILE A 191 -4.95 1.75 -25.60
N ARG A 192 -6.10 2.00 -26.25
CA ARG A 192 -6.87 0.99 -26.99
C ARG A 192 -6.13 0.65 -28.28
N GLU A 193 -4.94 0.06 -28.19
CA GLU A 193 -4.21 -0.45 -29.35
C GLU A 193 -4.25 -1.97 -29.41
N SER A 194 -4.49 -2.42 -30.64
CA SER A 194 -4.74 -3.77 -31.07
C SER A 194 -3.74 -4.79 -30.55
N ILE A 195 -4.30 -5.90 -30.07
CA ILE A 195 -3.71 -7.18 -29.71
C ILE A 195 -2.40 -7.44 -30.48
N SER A 196 -1.27 -7.28 -29.80
CA SER A 196 -0.08 -8.09 -30.09
C SER A 196 -0.03 -9.20 -29.04
N VAL A 197 0.03 -10.45 -29.51
CA VAL A 197 0.01 -11.68 -28.70
C VAL A 197 1.41 -11.92 -28.11
N ARG A 198 1.89 -11.00 -27.27
CA ARG A 198 2.96 -11.29 -26.31
C ARG A 198 2.35 -11.12 -24.94
N SER A 199 2.53 -12.13 -24.07
CA SER A 199 2.15 -12.04 -22.66
C SER A 199 2.83 -10.80 -22.08
N ILE A 200 2.06 -9.76 -21.77
CA ILE A 200 2.57 -8.56 -21.11
C ILE A 200 2.70 -8.93 -19.64
N ALA A 201 3.91 -8.83 -19.09
CA ALA A 201 4.14 -9.05 -17.66
C ALA A 201 3.20 -8.19 -16.81
N ASP A 202 2.68 -8.75 -15.71
CA ASP A 202 1.80 -8.05 -14.78
C ASP A 202 2.54 -6.93 -14.03
N VAL A 203 3.85 -7.14 -13.82
CA VAL A 203 4.77 -6.16 -13.26
C VAL A 203 6.08 -6.18 -14.06
N GLN A 204 6.57 -5.01 -14.43
CA GLN A 204 7.88 -4.80 -15.03
C GLN A 204 8.72 -3.92 -14.11
N LEU A 205 9.96 -4.31 -13.87
CA LEU A 205 10.91 -3.65 -12.97
C LEU A 205 12.13 -3.21 -13.78
N GLY A 206 12.59 -1.98 -13.60
CA GLY A 206 13.82 -1.50 -14.22
C GLY A 206 14.55 -0.49 -13.33
N LEU A 207 15.88 -0.42 -13.51
CA LEU A 207 16.77 0.44 -12.75
C LEU A 207 17.69 1.23 -13.68
N ALA A 208 17.68 2.57 -13.61
CA ALA A 208 18.53 3.42 -14.45
C ALA A 208 18.85 4.77 -13.79
N LYS A 209 19.89 5.46 -14.26
CA LYS A 209 20.28 6.80 -13.75
C LYS A 209 19.25 7.87 -14.10
N ASP A 210 18.89 7.92 -15.38
CA ASP A 210 17.95 8.88 -15.93
C ASP A 210 16.73 8.14 -16.48
N LEU A 211 15.84 7.73 -15.58
CA LEU A 211 14.50 7.34 -15.99
C LEU A 211 13.78 8.60 -16.46
N THR A 212 13.87 8.89 -17.75
CA THR A 212 12.99 9.87 -18.38
C THR A 212 11.54 9.47 -18.06
N ASP A 213 10.76 10.40 -17.49
CA ASP A 213 9.32 10.25 -17.19
C ASP A 213 8.59 10.07 -18.54
N SER A 214 8.74 8.89 -19.13
CA SER A 214 8.21 8.49 -20.43
C SER A 214 6.83 7.85 -20.28
N ALA A 215 6.31 7.77 -19.05
CA ALA A 215 4.94 7.35 -18.81
C ALA A 215 3.97 8.45 -19.27
N SER A 216 3.31 8.24 -20.41
CA SER A 216 2.16 9.06 -20.82
C SER A 216 0.97 8.73 -19.90
N GLY A 217 0.60 9.67 -19.05
CA GLY A 217 -0.41 9.40 -18.04
C GLY A 217 -0.74 10.57 -17.12
N VAL A 218 -1.67 10.33 -16.21
CA VAL A 218 -2.09 11.30 -15.19
C VAL A 218 -1.21 11.12 -13.95
N LEU A 219 -0.50 12.18 -13.55
CA LEU A 219 0.27 12.20 -12.31
C LEU A 219 -0.68 12.13 -11.10
N LEU A 220 -0.70 10.99 -10.41
CA LEU A 220 -1.52 10.76 -9.23
C LEU A 220 -0.80 11.15 -7.94
N LEU A 221 0.49 10.85 -7.86
CA LEU A 221 1.32 11.09 -6.67
C LEU A 221 2.67 11.72 -7.04
N ASP A 222 3.07 12.71 -6.28
CA ASP A 222 4.40 13.33 -6.23
C ASP A 222 4.72 13.66 -4.76
N SER A 223 5.91 14.20 -4.49
CA SER A 223 6.35 14.59 -3.15
C SER A 223 5.35 15.50 -2.40
N VAL A 224 4.76 16.48 -3.10
CA VAL A 224 3.83 17.46 -2.50
C VAL A 224 2.51 16.80 -2.13
N LYS A 225 1.99 15.92 -2.98
CA LYS A 225 0.76 15.16 -2.70
C LYS A 225 0.98 14.12 -1.62
N GLU A 226 2.10 13.41 -1.62
CA GLU A 226 2.46 12.45 -0.58
C GLU A 226 2.44 13.13 0.79
N GLU A 227 3.16 14.26 0.95
CA GLU A 227 3.18 15.03 2.21
C GLU A 227 1.77 15.48 2.64
N LYS A 228 0.98 16.00 1.70
CA LYS A 228 -0.40 16.41 1.96
C LYS A 228 -1.26 15.25 2.45
N TYR A 229 -1.16 14.08 1.82
CA TYR A 229 -1.93 12.90 2.20
C TYR A 229 -1.52 12.36 3.56
N HIS A 230 -0.23 12.38 3.87
CA HIS A 230 0.27 12.06 5.21
C HIS A 230 -0.31 13.00 6.26
N HIS A 231 -0.30 14.32 6.02
CA HIS A 231 -0.90 15.28 6.94
C HIS A 231 -2.40 15.03 7.16
N ILE A 232 -3.16 14.76 6.09
CA ILE A 232 -4.59 14.41 6.21
C ILE A 232 -4.78 13.12 7.02
N CYS A 233 -3.93 12.12 6.82
CA CYS A 233 -4.01 10.87 7.58
C CYS A 233 -3.74 11.10 9.08
N GLU A 234 -2.84 12.02 9.43
CA GLU A 234 -2.53 12.36 10.82
C GLU A 234 -3.69 13.10 11.50
N THR A 235 -4.36 14.02 10.78
CA THR A 235 -5.46 14.82 11.36
C THR A 235 -6.80 14.11 11.35
N ASP A 236 -7.11 13.39 10.26
CA ASP A 236 -8.46 12.88 9.97
C ASP A 236 -8.52 11.34 9.98
N GLY A 237 -7.38 10.67 10.09
CA GLY A 237 -7.27 9.23 9.86
C GLY A 237 -7.31 8.86 8.38
N LEU A 238 -7.10 7.57 8.08
CA LEU A 238 -7.23 7.05 6.73
C LEU A 238 -8.68 6.71 6.39
N CYS A 239 -9.03 6.82 5.11
CA CYS A 239 -10.29 6.32 4.58
C CYS A 239 -10.12 4.85 4.23
N ALA A 240 -10.99 3.96 4.69
CA ALA A 240 -10.99 2.55 4.28
C ALA A 240 -12.40 2.08 3.87
N ASN A 241 -12.46 1.06 3.02
CA ASN A 241 -13.68 0.38 2.63
C ASN A 241 -14.13 -0.57 3.77
N PRO A 242 -15.35 -0.42 4.31
CA PRO A 242 -15.87 -1.29 5.36
C PRO A 242 -15.86 -2.77 4.99
N ASP A 243 -16.12 -3.12 3.72
CA ASP A 243 -16.10 -4.51 3.25
C ASP A 243 -14.68 -5.10 3.40
N SER A 244 -13.67 -4.34 2.97
CA SER A 244 -12.27 -4.76 3.06
C SER A 244 -11.85 -4.93 4.51
N ILE A 245 -12.29 -4.01 5.37
CA ILE A 245 -11.94 -4.03 6.79
C ILE A 245 -12.60 -5.20 7.50
N HIS A 246 -13.86 -5.49 7.21
CA HIS A 246 -14.52 -6.67 7.76
C HIS A 246 -13.84 -7.98 7.32
N GLY A 247 -13.40 -8.07 6.05
CA GLY A 247 -12.62 -9.21 5.59
C GLY A 247 -11.28 -9.36 6.32
N LEU A 248 -10.56 -8.25 6.52
CA LEU A 248 -9.30 -8.24 7.27
C LEU A 248 -9.53 -8.62 8.75
N GLN A 249 -10.64 -8.17 9.36
CA GLN A 249 -11.03 -8.54 10.72
C GLN A 249 -11.30 -10.04 10.81
N SER A 250 -12.03 -10.62 9.86
CA SER A 250 -12.30 -12.05 9.83
C SER A 250 -11.01 -12.90 9.78
N LEU A 251 -9.99 -12.44 9.07
CA LEU A 251 -8.66 -13.07 9.11
C LEU A 251 -7.99 -12.88 10.48
N ALA A 252 -8.02 -11.66 11.02
CA ALA A 252 -7.41 -11.33 12.31
C ALA A 252 -8.02 -12.09 13.50
N ASP A 253 -9.33 -12.32 13.47
CA ASP A 253 -10.08 -13.00 14.54
C ASP A 253 -9.66 -14.47 14.71
N ARG A 254 -8.99 -15.06 13.73
CA ARG A 254 -8.41 -16.41 13.83
C ARG A 254 -7.27 -16.51 14.83
N LEU A 255 -6.71 -15.38 15.25
CA LEU A 255 -5.74 -15.31 16.34
C LEU A 255 -6.40 -15.38 17.72
N LEU A 256 -7.72 -15.23 17.80
CA LEU A 256 -8.44 -15.31 19.05
C LEU A 256 -8.59 -16.78 19.46
N VAL A 257 -8.25 -17.07 20.71
CA VAL A 257 -8.59 -18.36 21.32
C VAL A 257 -10.05 -18.28 21.78
N PRO A 258 -10.90 -19.27 21.45
CA PRO A 258 -12.25 -19.32 21.99
C PRO A 258 -12.23 -19.21 23.51
N GLU A 259 -13.09 -18.38 24.08
CA GLU A 259 -13.25 -18.33 25.54
C GLU A 259 -13.72 -19.70 26.03
N SER A 260 -12.89 -20.39 26.80
CA SER A 260 -13.36 -21.55 27.57
C SER A 260 -14.29 -21.08 28.68
N ASP A 261 -15.25 -21.92 29.09
CA ASP A 261 -16.11 -21.68 30.26
C ASP A 261 -15.29 -21.31 31.52
N ARG A 262 -14.05 -21.78 31.59
CA ARG A 262 -13.08 -21.46 32.64
C ARG A 262 -12.53 -20.04 32.54
N SER A 263 -12.22 -19.55 31.33
CA SER A 263 -11.81 -18.15 31.10
C SER A 263 -12.90 -17.15 31.47
N LEU A 264 -14.16 -17.47 31.14
CA LEU A 264 -15.33 -16.66 31.50
C LEU A 264 -15.54 -16.58 33.02
N LYS A 265 -15.27 -17.67 33.75
CA LYS A 265 -15.47 -17.72 35.21
C LYS A 265 -14.32 -17.16 36.02
N PHE A 266 -13.07 -17.28 35.55
CA PHE A 266 -11.88 -16.99 36.37
C PHE A 266 -10.93 -15.93 35.75
N GLY A 267 -11.25 -15.41 34.57
CA GLY A 267 -10.38 -14.48 33.84
C GLY A 267 -9.21 -15.18 33.17
N ALA A 268 -8.78 -14.65 32.02
CA ALA A 268 -7.58 -15.12 31.35
C ALA A 268 -6.34 -14.72 32.18
N GLY A 269 -5.71 -15.69 32.85
CA GLY A 269 -4.42 -15.49 33.54
C GLY A 269 -4.41 -15.68 35.06
N ALA A 270 -5.53 -16.05 35.70
CA ALA A 270 -5.52 -16.48 37.10
C ALA A 270 -5.05 -17.95 37.21
N GLY A 271 -3.78 -18.20 36.93
CA GLY A 271 -3.13 -19.45 37.31
C GLY A 271 -3.19 -19.58 38.83
N ILE A 272 -3.67 -20.73 39.33
CA ILE A 272 -3.51 -21.12 40.73
C ILE A 272 -2.00 -21.23 40.95
N VAL A 273 -1.45 -20.32 41.74
CA VAL A 273 -0.08 -20.45 42.25
C VAL A 273 -0.14 -21.53 43.32
N ASP A 274 0.14 -22.77 42.93
CA ASP A 274 0.46 -23.84 43.89
C ASP A 274 1.66 -23.35 44.71
N SER A 275 1.43 -23.19 46.00
CA SER A 275 2.46 -22.84 46.98
C SER A 275 2.68 -24.09 47.82
N ASP A 276 3.51 -25.00 47.31
CA ASP A 276 4.07 -26.14 48.05
C ASP A 276 5.56 -25.87 48.37
#